data_AF-A0A383DFN5-F1
#
_entry.id   AF-A0A383DFN5-F1
#
_cell.length_a   1.000
_cell.length_b   1.000
_cell.length_c   1.000
_cell.angle_alpha   90.00
_cell.angle_beta   90.00
_cell.angle_gamma   90.00
#
_symmetry.space_group_name_H-M   'P 1'
#
loop_
_entity.id
_entity.type
_entity.pdbx_description
1 polymer ?
#
loop_
_entity_poly.entity_id
_entity_poly.type
_entity_poly.pdbx_seq_one_letter_code
_entity_poly.pdbx_strand_id
1 'polypeptide(L)'
;MAGFYRSLEEAFGDNREEDIPGFELDDGFDDCITEKLINGDPIEDCFGDGEPISIWPNGGGGGCARRLLVLTDRMVGDEWKDLENFLVDYIGRCRPPLIKIQFHGTYWSMRSLGLLTPKVRGAKKVERFARLINTGRPKILFQFDFFQTEVGMKERLYLV
;
A
#
# COMPACT_ATOMS: atom_id res chain seq x y z
N MET A 1 5.32 10.25 14.70
CA MET A 1 4.26 9.36 15.24
C MET A 1 3.71 8.60 14.05
N ALA A 2 3.39 7.30 14.17
CA ALA A 2 2.71 6.63 13.07
C ALA A 2 1.24 7.03 13.08
N GLY A 3 0.73 7.53 11.96
CA GLY A 3 -0.62 8.06 11.83
C GLY A 3 -1.16 7.85 10.42
N PHE A 4 -2.48 7.78 10.30
CA PHE A 4 -3.13 7.76 9.00
C PHE A 4 -3.42 9.19 8.54
N TYR A 5 -3.02 9.49 7.30
CA TYR A 5 -3.16 10.80 6.66
C TYR A 5 -3.98 10.68 5.39
N ARG A 6 -4.74 11.72 5.04
CA ARG A 6 -5.51 11.78 3.79
C ARG A 6 -4.70 12.37 2.64
N SER A 7 -3.60 13.05 2.94
CA SER A 7 -2.68 13.57 1.94
C SER A 7 -1.23 13.46 2.41
N LEU A 8 -0.29 13.53 1.46
CA LEU A 8 1.13 13.53 1.78
C LEU A 8 1.54 14.84 2.47
N GLU A 9 0.90 15.96 2.14
CA GLU A 9 1.11 17.24 2.83
C GLU A 9 0.74 17.17 4.31
N GLU A 10 -0.37 16.50 4.65
CA GLU A 10 -0.74 16.23 6.05
C GLU A 10 0.35 15.38 6.72
N ALA A 11 0.84 14.33 6.04
CA ALA A 11 1.90 13.47 6.56
C ALA A 11 3.23 14.22 6.77
N PHE A 12 3.63 15.08 5.83
CA PHE A 12 4.82 15.93 5.95
C PHE A 12 4.70 16.97 7.06
N GLY A 13 3.51 17.57 7.20
CA GLY A 13 3.24 18.58 8.22
C GLY A 13 3.48 18.08 9.65
N ASP A 14 3.23 16.79 9.89
CA ASP A 14 3.42 16.13 11.19
C ASP A 14 4.79 15.47 11.37
N ASN A 15 5.51 15.16 10.29
CA ASN A 15 6.77 14.41 10.31
C ASN A 15 8.00 15.27 9.93
N ARG A 16 7.89 16.61 10.08
CA ARG A 16 8.79 17.74 9.74
C ARG A 16 10.34 17.59 9.82
N GLU A 17 10.90 16.45 10.22
CA GLU A 17 12.35 16.21 10.36
C GLU A 17 12.86 14.95 9.63
N GLU A 18 12.00 14.14 9.00
CA GLU A 18 12.43 12.97 8.23
C GLU A 18 11.82 13.00 6.82
N ASP A 19 12.67 12.94 5.79
CA ASP A 19 12.22 12.72 4.40
C ASP A 19 11.34 11.47 4.39
N ILE A 20 10.05 11.61 4.06
CA ILE A 20 9.13 10.48 3.92
C ILE A 20 9.57 9.70 2.68
N PRO A 21 10.21 8.53 2.82
CA PRO A 21 10.73 7.81 1.68
C PRO A 21 9.59 7.25 0.84
N GLY A 22 9.75 7.25 -0.48
CA GLY A 22 8.71 6.79 -1.41
C GLY A 22 7.72 7.89 -1.81
N PHE A 23 7.85 9.12 -1.30
CA PHE A 23 7.12 10.29 -1.83
C PHE A 23 7.44 10.50 -3.31
N GLU A 24 8.69 10.30 -3.70
CA GLU A 24 9.15 10.39 -5.09
C GLU A 24 8.54 9.34 -6.02
N LEU A 25 7.81 8.36 -5.47
CA LEU A 25 7.10 7.30 -6.19
C LEU A 25 5.59 7.55 -6.28
N ASP A 26 5.08 8.72 -5.88
CA ASP A 26 3.72 9.17 -6.20
C ASP A 26 3.72 9.89 -7.56
N ASP A 27 3.95 9.11 -8.63
CA ASP A 27 4.23 9.54 -10.00
C ASP A 27 3.02 9.39 -10.95
N GLY A 28 1.82 9.20 -10.41
CA GLY A 28 0.60 8.90 -11.17
C GLY A 28 0.40 7.41 -11.50
N PHE A 29 1.38 6.55 -11.19
CA PHE A 29 1.26 5.11 -11.32
C PHE A 29 0.06 4.56 -10.51
N ASP A 30 -0.07 5.00 -9.26
CA ASP A 30 -1.11 4.51 -8.34
C ASP A 30 -2.53 4.86 -8.79
N ASP A 31 -2.69 6.02 -9.41
CA ASP A 31 -3.96 6.45 -10.00
C ASP A 31 -4.33 5.57 -11.18
N CYS A 32 -3.37 5.28 -12.07
CA CYS A 32 -3.58 4.36 -13.19
C CYS A 32 -3.99 2.96 -12.69
N ILE A 33 -3.29 2.38 -11.71
CA ILE A 33 -3.63 1.06 -11.16
C ILE A 33 -5.05 1.04 -10.62
N THR A 34 -5.41 2.04 -9.82
CA THR A 34 -6.75 2.14 -9.21
C THR A 34 -7.83 2.26 -10.29
N GLU A 35 -7.59 3.05 -11.34
CA GLU A 35 -8.53 3.21 -12.46
C GLU A 35 -8.71 1.92 -13.26
N LYS A 36 -7.61 1.23 -13.57
CA LYS A 36 -7.68 -0.08 -14.25
C LYS A 36 -8.46 -1.10 -13.43
N LEU A 37 -8.24 -1.14 -12.11
CA LEU A 37 -9.01 -2.02 -11.22
C LEU A 37 -10.50 -1.67 -11.17
N ILE A 38 -10.86 -0.38 -11.11
CA ILE A 38 -12.26 0.08 -11.14
C ILE A 38 -12.95 -0.35 -12.45
N ASN A 39 -12.25 -0.23 -13.58
CA ASN A 39 -12.78 -0.53 -14.90
C ASN A 39 -12.75 -2.03 -15.24
N GLY A 40 -12.05 -2.85 -14.45
CA GLY A 40 -11.81 -4.26 -14.76
C GLY A 40 -10.82 -4.47 -15.91
N ASP A 41 -9.98 -3.48 -16.18
CA ASP A 41 -8.97 -3.49 -17.22
C ASP A 41 -7.64 -4.11 -16.72
N PRO A 42 -6.76 -4.57 -17.63
CA PRO A 42 -5.40 -5.01 -17.28
C PRO A 42 -4.58 -3.90 -16.61
N ILE A 43 -3.95 -4.20 -15.47
CA ILE A 43 -3.10 -3.24 -14.75
C ILE A 43 -1.73 -3.10 -15.41
N GLU A 44 -1.36 -4.05 -16.26
CA GLU A 44 -0.11 -4.11 -17.00
C GLU A 44 0.05 -2.91 -17.95
N ASP A 45 -1.06 -2.31 -18.38
CA ASP A 45 -1.07 -1.07 -19.17
C ASP A 45 -0.49 0.14 -18.42
N CYS A 46 -0.44 0.08 -17.08
CA CYS A 46 0.18 1.10 -16.25
C CYS A 46 1.70 0.91 -16.14
N PHE A 47 2.24 -0.21 -16.59
CA PHE A 47 3.66 -0.52 -16.46
C PHE A 47 4.42 0.11 -17.62
N GLY A 48 5.34 1.02 -17.31
CA GLY A 48 6.31 1.55 -18.27
C GLY A 48 7.61 0.74 -18.30
N ASP A 49 8.54 1.14 -19.16
CA ASP A 49 9.88 0.52 -19.31
C ASP A 49 10.86 0.85 -18.16
N GLY A 50 10.38 1.39 -17.05
CA GLY A 50 11.18 2.10 -16.04
C GLY A 50 11.62 1.25 -14.85
N GLU A 51 10.81 1.26 -13.78
CA GLU A 51 11.19 0.64 -12.51
C GLU A 51 10.61 -0.77 -12.35
N PRO A 52 11.36 -1.72 -11.77
CA PRO A 52 10.82 -3.02 -11.40
C PRO A 52 9.74 -2.85 -10.31
N ILE A 53 8.65 -3.62 -10.45
CA ILE A 53 7.50 -3.60 -9.55
C ILE A 53 7.28 -5.02 -9.04
N SER A 54 7.23 -5.18 -7.73
CA SER A 54 6.85 -6.45 -7.12
C SER A 54 5.35 -6.43 -6.87
N ILE A 55 4.64 -7.47 -7.30
CA ILE A 55 3.18 -7.54 -7.18
C ILE A 55 2.80 -8.84 -6.46
N TRP A 56 1.93 -8.73 -5.46
CA TRP A 56 1.44 -9.85 -4.67
C TRP A 56 -0.11 -9.83 -4.65
N PRO A 57 -0.81 -10.99 -4.69
CA PRO A 57 -0.29 -12.37 -4.59
C PRO A 57 0.27 -12.99 -5.89
N ASN A 58 -0.19 -12.56 -7.07
CA ASN A 58 0.00 -13.33 -8.31
C ASN A 58 1.12 -12.84 -9.25
N GLY A 59 1.89 -11.80 -8.90
CA GLY A 59 2.91 -11.22 -9.79
C GLY A 59 4.34 -11.58 -9.43
N GLY A 60 4.55 -12.72 -8.79
CA GLY A 60 5.90 -13.23 -8.51
C GLY A 60 6.65 -12.42 -7.47
N GLY A 61 6.06 -12.24 -6.27
CA GLY A 61 6.62 -11.54 -5.09
C GLY A 61 7.96 -12.07 -4.53
N GLY A 62 8.76 -12.75 -5.35
CA GLY A 62 10.14 -13.17 -5.06
C GLY A 62 11.20 -12.11 -5.40
N GLY A 63 10.92 -11.16 -6.31
CA GLY A 63 11.84 -10.06 -6.64
C GLY A 63 11.78 -8.91 -5.65
N CYS A 64 12.91 -8.27 -5.35
CA CYS A 64 12.95 -7.06 -4.53
C CYS A 64 12.87 -5.81 -5.40
N ALA A 65 11.92 -4.93 -5.07
CA ALA A 65 11.69 -3.66 -5.75
C ALA A 65 11.54 -2.51 -4.75
N ARG A 66 11.66 -1.26 -5.22
CA ARG A 66 11.40 -0.06 -4.40
C ARG A 66 9.93 0.03 -3.97
N ARG A 67 9.02 -0.47 -4.82
CA ARG A 67 7.58 -0.52 -4.61
C ARG A 67 7.06 -1.95 -4.59
N LEU A 68 6.21 -2.26 -3.62
CA LEU A 68 5.42 -3.48 -3.55
C LEU A 68 3.94 -3.12 -3.73
N LEU A 69 3.32 -3.69 -4.77
CA LEU A 69 1.90 -3.59 -5.05
C LEU A 69 1.16 -4.81 -4.47
N VAL A 70 0.21 -4.56 -3.57
CA VAL A 70 -0.65 -5.56 -2.93
C VAL A 70 -2.06 -5.41 -3.47
N LEU A 71 -2.53 -6.39 -4.24
CA LEU A 71 -3.86 -6.42 -4.84
C LEU A 71 -4.85 -7.13 -3.91
N THR A 72 -5.57 -6.38 -3.08
CA THR A 72 -6.38 -6.94 -1.99
C THR A 72 -7.59 -7.74 -2.47
N ASP A 73 -8.17 -7.39 -3.63
CA ASP A 73 -9.28 -8.15 -4.21
C ASP A 73 -8.88 -9.55 -4.70
N ARG A 74 -7.58 -9.77 -4.93
CA ARG A 74 -7.06 -11.09 -5.37
C ARG A 74 -6.76 -12.03 -4.20
N MET A 75 -6.91 -11.57 -2.96
CA MET A 75 -6.62 -12.31 -1.72
C MET A 75 -7.83 -13.10 -1.19
N VAL A 76 -8.52 -13.84 -2.07
CA VAL A 76 -9.77 -14.50 -1.69
C VAL A 76 -9.49 -15.61 -0.68
N GLY A 77 -9.93 -15.43 0.56
CA GLY A 77 -9.79 -16.40 1.65
C GLY A 77 -8.55 -16.20 2.53
N ASP A 78 -7.70 -15.22 2.24
CA ASP A 78 -6.57 -14.86 3.10
C ASP A 78 -7.03 -13.98 4.26
N GLU A 79 -6.38 -14.12 5.41
CA GLU A 79 -6.58 -13.25 6.55
C GLU A 79 -5.43 -12.23 6.69
N TRP A 80 -5.64 -11.22 7.54
CA TRP A 80 -4.58 -10.28 7.94
C TRP A 80 -3.26 -10.99 8.30
N LYS A 81 -3.35 -12.15 8.96
CA LYS A 81 -2.17 -12.89 9.42
C LYS A 81 -1.32 -13.40 8.26
N ASP A 82 -1.94 -13.81 7.16
CA ASP A 82 -1.21 -14.31 5.98
C ASP A 82 -0.50 -13.17 5.27
N LEU A 83 -1.19 -12.03 5.13
CA LEU A 83 -0.61 -10.80 4.61
C LEU A 83 0.52 -10.29 5.51
N GLU A 84 0.33 -10.28 6.83
CA GLU A 84 1.34 -9.86 7.81
C GLU A 84 2.59 -10.74 7.72
N ASN A 85 2.43 -12.06 7.66
CA ASN A 85 3.55 -13.00 7.50
C ASN A 85 4.32 -12.73 6.19
N PHE A 86 3.60 -12.55 5.08
CA PHE A 86 4.21 -12.20 3.80
C PHE A 86 4.96 -10.87 3.88
N LEU A 87 4.35 -9.83 4.43
CA LEU A 87 4.97 -8.50 4.56
C LEU A 87 6.22 -8.56 5.44
N VAL A 88 6.19 -9.27 6.57
CA VAL A 88 7.37 -9.44 7.43
C VAL A 88 8.51 -10.12 6.68
N ASP A 89 8.24 -11.24 5.99
CA ASP A 89 9.25 -11.95 5.20
C ASP A 89 9.80 -11.07 4.06
N TYR A 90 8.91 -10.47 3.27
CA TYR A 90 9.28 -9.64 2.14
C TYR A 90 10.09 -8.41 2.57
N ILE A 91 9.64 -7.69 3.60
CA ILE A 91 10.37 -6.53 4.16
C ILE A 91 11.74 -6.98 4.70
N GLY A 92 11.80 -8.11 5.39
CA GLY A 92 13.05 -8.65 5.93
C GLY A 92 14.08 -8.98 4.84
N ARG A 93 13.62 -9.47 3.68
CA ARG A 93 14.49 -9.80 2.54
C ARG A 93 14.81 -8.61 1.64
N CYS A 94 13.87 -7.69 1.46
CA CYS A 94 13.91 -6.68 0.40
C CYS A 94 14.10 -5.24 0.90
N ARG A 95 14.41 -5.02 2.18
CA ARG A 95 14.70 -3.69 2.71
C ARG A 95 16.19 -3.55 3.08
N PRO A 96 16.97 -2.73 2.35
CA PRO A 96 16.67 -2.04 1.08
C PRO A 96 16.60 -3.01 -0.13
N PRO A 97 15.96 -2.66 -1.28
CA PRO A 97 15.53 -1.32 -1.73
C PRO A 97 14.10 -0.88 -1.42
N LEU A 98 13.28 -1.69 -0.76
CA LEU A 98 11.87 -1.39 -0.50
C LEU A 98 11.67 -0.11 0.33
N ILE A 99 10.87 0.81 -0.21
CA ILE A 99 10.52 2.09 0.43
C ILE A 99 9.04 2.44 0.35
N LYS A 100 8.24 1.76 -0.49
CA LYS A 100 6.79 1.98 -0.60
C LYS A 100 6.02 0.65 -0.71
N ILE A 101 4.93 0.53 0.05
CA ILE A 101 3.98 -0.58 -0.05
C ILE A 101 2.60 0.00 -0.33
N GLN A 102 2.03 -0.36 -1.48
CA GLN A 102 0.76 0.13 -1.99
C GLN A 102 -0.28 -0.97 -1.93
N PHE A 103 -1.40 -0.72 -1.25
CA PHE A 103 -2.56 -1.62 -1.22
C PHE A 103 -3.61 -1.06 -2.16
N HIS A 104 -4.06 -1.86 -3.13
CA HIS A 104 -5.14 -1.51 -4.05
C HIS A 104 -6.25 -2.54 -4.02
N GLY A 105 -7.49 -2.07 -3.98
CA GLY A 105 -8.67 -2.89 -4.21
C GLY A 105 -9.95 -2.29 -3.66
N THR A 106 -11.02 -3.08 -3.65
CA THR A 106 -12.31 -2.63 -3.14
C THR A 106 -12.26 -2.31 -1.65
N TYR A 107 -13.10 -1.37 -1.22
CA TYR A 107 -13.36 -1.12 0.20
C TYR A 107 -13.68 -2.39 0.98
N TRP A 108 -14.41 -3.33 0.34
CA TRP A 108 -14.76 -4.60 0.95
C TRP A 108 -13.55 -5.50 1.17
N SER A 109 -12.64 -5.65 0.20
CA SER A 109 -11.44 -6.47 0.40
C SER A 109 -10.51 -5.87 1.46
N MET A 110 -10.30 -4.56 1.41
CA MET A 110 -9.52 -3.82 2.42
C MET A 110 -10.07 -4.01 3.84
N ARG A 111 -11.38 -3.94 3.99
CA ARG A 111 -12.06 -4.15 5.27
C ARG A 111 -11.99 -5.60 5.72
N SER A 112 -12.21 -6.56 4.83
CA SER A 112 -12.17 -8.00 5.13
C SER A 112 -10.78 -8.43 5.62
N LEU A 113 -9.72 -7.89 5.02
CA LEU A 113 -8.33 -8.08 5.47
C LEU A 113 -8.02 -7.30 6.75
N GLY A 114 -8.93 -6.46 7.23
CA GLY A 114 -8.76 -5.63 8.42
C GLY A 114 -7.74 -4.51 8.25
N LEU A 115 -7.50 -4.05 7.01
CA LEU A 115 -6.70 -2.86 6.73
C LEU A 115 -7.44 -1.59 7.12
N LEU A 116 -8.77 -1.61 6.90
CA LEU A 116 -9.68 -0.52 7.22
C LEU A 116 -10.69 -0.92 8.30
N THR A 117 -11.11 0.07 9.06
CA THR A 117 -12.28 0.00 9.95
C THR A 117 -13.57 0.29 9.18
N PRO A 118 -14.75 -0.07 9.70
CA PRO A 118 -16.04 0.26 9.09
C PRO A 118 -16.32 1.77 8.92
N LYS A 119 -15.53 2.64 9.58
CA LYS A 119 -15.63 4.10 9.48
C LYS A 119 -14.66 4.70 8.47
N VAL A 120 -14.10 3.88 7.57
CA VAL A 120 -13.14 4.31 6.54
C VAL A 120 -11.91 4.99 7.17
N ARG A 121 -11.44 4.40 8.28
CA ARG A 121 -10.17 4.78 8.92
C ARG A 121 -9.25 3.59 8.91
N GLY A 122 -7.96 3.82 8.82
CA GLY A 122 -6.97 2.77 8.96
C GLY A 122 -7.07 2.04 10.31
N ALA A 123 -6.81 0.73 10.30
CA ALA A 123 -6.94 -0.10 11.49
C ALA A 123 -5.72 0.05 12.42
N LYS A 124 -5.96 0.14 13.73
CA LYS A 124 -4.90 0.26 14.75
C LYS A 124 -3.83 -0.83 14.69
N LYS A 125 -4.19 -2.03 14.23
CA LYS A 125 -3.23 -3.13 14.06
C LYS A 125 -2.22 -2.83 12.94
N VAL A 126 -2.67 -2.23 11.85
CA VAL A 126 -1.81 -1.81 10.73
C VAL A 126 -0.92 -0.64 11.16
N GLU A 127 -1.47 0.33 11.89
CA GLU A 127 -0.68 1.42 12.49
C GLU A 127 0.43 0.88 13.41
N ARG A 128 0.09 -0.09 14.27
CA ARG A 128 1.05 -0.75 15.15
C ARG A 128 2.13 -1.48 14.35
N PHE A 129 1.74 -2.18 13.28
CA PHE A 129 2.66 -2.87 12.39
C PHE A 129 3.63 -1.90 11.72
N ALA A 130 3.12 -0.86 11.04
CA ALA A 130 3.95 0.16 10.38
C ALA A 130 4.91 0.83 11.36
N ARG A 131 4.45 1.17 12.58
CA ARG A 131 5.30 1.73 13.63
C ARG A 131 6.46 0.80 14.01
N LEU A 132 6.23 -0.51 14.09
CA LEU A 132 7.29 -1.48 14.42
C LEU A 132 8.29 -1.60 13.27
N ILE A 133 7.80 -1.69 12.03
CA ILE A 133 8.63 -1.77 10.82
C ILE A 133 9.46 -0.49 10.66
N ASN A 134 8.88 0.70 10.84
CA ASN A 134 9.55 1.99 10.64
C ASN A 134 10.48 2.41 11.79
N THR A 135 10.84 1.48 12.70
CA THR A 135 12.00 1.65 13.59
C THR A 135 13.35 1.49 12.86
N GLY A 136 13.36 0.75 11.74
CA GLY A 136 14.54 0.59 10.88
C GLY A 136 14.68 1.70 9.82
N ARG A 137 15.84 1.76 9.13
CA ARG A 137 16.09 2.63 7.98
C ARG A 137 16.45 1.80 6.73
N PRO A 138 16.04 2.20 5.51
CA PRO A 138 15.19 3.35 5.17
C PRO A 138 13.74 3.13 5.64
N LYS A 139 12.99 4.17 6.04
CA LYS A 139 11.55 4.02 6.36
C LYS A 139 10.75 3.51 5.15
N ILE A 140 9.54 3.02 5.39
CA ILE A 140 8.62 2.54 4.36
C ILE A 140 7.32 3.33 4.44
N LEU A 141 6.90 3.94 3.34
CA LEU A 141 5.58 4.53 3.18
C LEU A 141 4.55 3.45 2.86
N PHE A 142 3.45 3.42 3.61
CA PHE A 142 2.30 2.57 3.32
C PHE A 142 1.20 3.45 2.71
N GLN A 143 0.64 3.01 1.58
CA GLN A 143 -0.41 3.70 0.87
C GLN A 143 -1.59 2.76 0.65
N PHE A 144 -2.81 3.24 0.87
CA PHE A 144 -4.04 2.48 0.74
C PHE A 144 -4.96 3.19 -0.24
N ASP A 145 -5.06 2.68 -1.46
CA ASP A 145 -5.99 3.13 -2.48
C ASP A 145 -7.18 2.18 -2.54
N PHE A 146 -8.37 2.71 -2.27
CA PHE A 146 -9.56 1.87 -2.24
C PHE A 146 -10.78 2.57 -2.79
N PHE A 147 -11.68 1.76 -3.32
CA PHE A 147 -12.86 2.25 -4.03
C PHE A 147 -14.09 1.40 -3.76
N GLN A 148 -15.27 1.98 -4.01
CA GLN A 148 -16.55 1.28 -4.00
C GLN A 148 -17.43 1.85 -5.11
N THR A 149 -17.48 1.13 -6.23
CA THR A 149 -18.07 1.59 -7.49
C THR A 149 -19.56 1.91 -7.34
N GLU A 150 -20.30 1.14 -6.52
CA GLU A 150 -21.75 1.30 -6.36
C GLU A 150 -22.16 2.66 -5.75
N VAL A 151 -21.24 3.29 -5.02
CA VAL A 151 -21.47 4.58 -4.34
C VAL A 151 -20.53 5.68 -4.82
N GLY A 152 -19.77 5.43 -5.89
CA GLY A 152 -18.82 6.40 -6.46
C GLY A 152 -17.69 6.80 -5.51
N MET A 153 -17.30 5.92 -4.58
CA MET A 153 -16.21 6.20 -3.64
C MET A 153 -14.85 5.83 -4.25
N LYS A 154 -13.89 6.75 -4.19
CA LYS A 154 -12.46 6.54 -4.46
C LYS A 154 -11.70 7.34 -3.40
N GLU A 155 -10.90 6.68 -2.59
CA GLU A 155 -10.23 7.27 -1.42
C GLU A 155 -8.79 6.76 -1.34
N ARG A 156 -7.91 7.61 -0.79
CA ARG A 156 -6.52 7.29 -0.52
C ARG A 156 -6.18 7.62 0.92
N LEU A 157 -5.43 6.73 1.57
CA LEU A 157 -4.83 6.98 2.88
C LEU A 157 -3.33 6.66 2.85
N TYR A 158 -2.56 7.43 3.60
CA TYR A 158 -1.14 7.23 3.82
C TYR A 158 -0.86 6.86 5.27
N LEU A 159 0.13 6.01 5.50
CA LEU A 159 0.62 5.65 6.82
C LEU A 159 2.15 5.66 6.78
N VAL A 160 2.73 6.47 7.67
CA VAL A 160 4.18 6.70 7.82
C VAL A 160 4.62 6.23 9.20
#